data_AF-A0A9D6WF13-F1
#
_entry.id   AF-A0A9D6WF13-F1
#
_cell.length_a   1.000
_cell.length_b   1.000
_cell.length_c   1.000
_cell.angle_alpha   90.00
_cell.angle_beta   90.00
_cell.angle_gamma   90.00
#
_symmetry.space_group_name_H-M   'P 1'
#
loop_
_entity.id
_entity.type
_entity.pdbx_description
1 polymer ?
#
loop_
_entity_poly.entity_id
_entity_poly.type
_entity_poly.pdbx_seq_one_letter_code
_entity_poly.pdbx_strand_id
1 'polypeptide(L)' 'MNGEKRMLPASFIAQTLGATACLAAGVLGLAKIPALTMLQPPAVAWSFIAVGVMLDLGAVVTLIAWVREGKRGK' A
#
# COMPACT_ATOMS: atom_id res chain seq x y z
N MET A 1 -3.75 -26.27 -22.70
CA MET A 1 -3.43 -25.89 -21.31
C MET A 1 -3.92 -24.47 -21.12
N ASN A 2 -5.12 -24.32 -20.55
CA ASN A 2 -5.79 -23.02 -20.44
C ASN A 2 -4.99 -22.09 -19.52
N GLY A 3 -4.52 -20.99 -20.09
CA GLY A 3 -3.92 -19.87 -19.38
C GLY A 3 -4.98 -19.08 -18.62
N GLU A 4 -5.58 -19.72 -17.61
CA GLU A 4 -6.38 -19.01 -16.62
C GLU A 4 -5.45 -17.98 -15.99
N LYS A 5 -5.66 -16.71 -16.35
CA LYS A 5 -4.98 -15.57 -15.77
C LYS A 5 -5.29 -15.64 -14.28
N ARG A 6 -4.38 -16.19 -13.50
CA ARG A 6 -4.41 -16.19 -12.05
C ARG A 6 -4.47 -14.73 -11.62
N MET A 7 -5.70 -14.23 -11.45
CA MET A 7 -5.96 -12.86 -11.07
C MET A 7 -5.37 -12.65 -9.69
N LEU A 8 -4.66 -11.52 -9.53
CA LEU A 8 -4.17 -11.10 -8.23
C LEU A 8 -5.35 -10.99 -7.26
N PRO A 9 -5.18 -11.35 -5.99
CA PRO A 9 -6.24 -11.20 -5.01
C PRO A 9 -6.64 -9.72 -4.92
N ALA A 10 -7.94 -9.43 -4.94
CA ALA A 10 -8.45 -8.05 -4.91
C ALA A 10 -7.95 -7.27 -3.68
N SER A 11 -7.72 -7.97 -2.57
CA SER A 11 -7.12 -7.42 -1.35
C SER A 11 -5.68 -6.92 -1.54
N PHE A 12 -4.90 -7.54 -2.44
CA PHE A 12 -3.55 -7.05 -2.78
C PHE A 12 -3.64 -5.70 -3.48
N ILE A 13 -4.48 -5.61 -4.51
CA ILE A 13 -4.68 -4.36 -5.28
C ILE A 13 -5.18 -3.23 -4.37
N ALA A 14 -6.16 -3.51 -3.50
CA ALA A 14 -6.67 -2.52 -2.56
C ALA A 14 -5.60 -2.04 -1.56
N GLN A 15 -4.78 -2.94 -1.03
CA GLN A 15 -3.69 -2.59 -0.12
C GLN A 15 -2.61 -1.76 -0.82
N THR A 16 -2.20 -2.12 -2.04
CA THR A 16 -1.20 -1.35 -2.80
C THR A 16 -1.69 0.06 -3.15
N LEU A 17 -2.96 0.20 -3.56
CA LEU A 17 -3.56 1.50 -3.83
C LEU A 17 -3.64 2.36 -2.56
N GLY A 18 -4.10 1.77 -1.45
CA GLY A 18 -4.16 2.44 -0.15
C GLY A 18 -2.78 2.86 0.37
N ALA A 19 -1.78 1.99 0.23
CA ALA A 19 -0.39 2.26 0.58
C ALA A 19 0.17 3.45 -0.21
N THR A 20 -0.03 3.43 -1.54
CA THR A 20 0.42 4.50 -2.43
C THR A 20 -0.23 5.84 -2.07
N ALA A 21 -1.55 5.85 -1.84
CA ALA A 21 -2.28 7.06 -1.46
C ALA A 21 -1.80 7.62 -0.10
N CYS A 22 -1.60 6.76 0.89
CA CYS A 22 -1.09 7.16 2.21
C CYS A 22 0.35 7.70 2.13
N LEU A 23 1.24 7.03 1.39
CA LEU A 23 2.60 7.50 1.18
C LEU A 23 2.64 8.85 0.45
N ALA A 24 1.83 9.00 -0.61
CA ALA A 24 1.73 10.26 -1.33
C ALA A 24 1.23 11.40 -0.43
N ALA A 25 0.18 11.15 0.37
CA ALA A 25 -0.35 12.12 1.34
C ALA A 25 0.70 12.49 2.40
N GLY A 26 1.43 11.50 2.92
CA GLY A 26 2.50 11.72 3.89
C GLY A 26 3.67 12.52 3.32
N VAL A 27 4.13 12.18 2.11
CA VAL A 27 5.21 12.91 1.44
C VAL A 27 4.79 14.34 1.09
N LEU A 28 3.56 14.54 0.59
CA LEU A 28 3.01 15.88 0.34
C LEU A 28 2.91 16.71 1.63
N GLY A 29 2.49 16.10 2.74
CA GLY A 29 2.47 16.74 4.05
C GLY A 29 3.86 17.11 4.57
N LEU A 30 4.91 16.36 4.20
CA LEU A 30 6.30 16.65 4.55
C LEU A 30 7.00 17.63 3.59
N ALA A 31 6.48 17.83 2.38
CA ALA A 31 7.09 18.70 1.37
C ALA A 31 7.17 20.19 1.78
N LYS A 32 6.65 20.56 2.97
CA LYS A 32 6.68 21.93 3.55
C LYS A 32 6.20 23.00 2.56
N ILE A 33 5.26 22.65 1.69
CA ILE A 33 4.59 23.62 0.83
C ILE A 33 3.85 24.58 1.78
N PRO A 34 4.18 25.88 1.82
CA PRO A 34 3.69 26.81 2.85
C PRO A 34 2.16 26.82 3.00
N ALA A 35 1.44 26.56 1.90
CA ALA A 35 -0.02 26.44 1.88
C ALA A 35 -0.58 25.18 2.59
N LEU A 36 0.20 24.10 2.66
CA LEU A 36 -0.19 22.82 3.28
C LEU A 36 0.37 22.67 4.71
N THR A 37 1.48 23.33 5.03
CA THR A 37 2.12 23.25 6.36
C THR A 37 1.24 23.78 7.48
N MET A 38 0.30 24.69 7.19
CA MET A 38 -0.71 25.15 8.16
C MET A 38 -1.86 24.15 8.34
N LEU A 39 -2.16 23.32 7.33
CA LEU A 39 -3.25 22.34 7.38
C LEU A 39 -2.82 20.98 7.95
N GLN A 40 -1.55 20.60 7.84
CA GLN A 40 -1.06 19.31 8.30
C GLN A 40 0.20 19.46 9.16
N PRO A 41 0.07 19.27 10.49
CA PRO A 41 1.23 19.16 11.36
C PRO A 41 2.13 18.01 10.89
N PRO A 42 3.46 18.13 11.02
CA PRO A 42 4.39 17.09 10.59
C PRO A 42 4.09 15.71 11.22
N ALA A 43 3.53 15.68 12.44
CA ALA A 43 3.09 14.44 13.10
C ALA A 43 2.01 13.66 12.30
N VAL A 44 1.10 14.38 11.65
CA VAL A 44 0.04 13.77 10.83
C VAL A 44 0.63 13.18 9.54
N ALA A 45 1.56 13.90 8.90
CA ALA A 45 2.26 13.42 7.71
C ALA A 45 3.04 12.11 8.01
N TRP A 46 3.73 12.04 9.14
CA TRP A 46 4.40 10.82 9.59
C TRP A 46 3.43 9.66 9.85
N SER A 47 2.23 9.95 10.34
CA SER A 47 1.20 8.93 10.56
C SER A 47 0.73 8.31 9.23
N PHE A 48 0.54 9.12 8.19
CA PHE A 48 0.21 8.64 6.84
C PHE A 48 1.35 7.80 6.25
N ILE A 49 2.61 8.18 6.44
CA ILE A 49 3.75 7.37 6.01
C ILE A 49 3.75 6.02 6.72
N ALA A 50 3.57 6.01 8.04
CA ALA A 50 3.54 4.78 8.83
C ALA A 50 2.43 3.82 8.38
N VAL A 51 1.21 4.35 8.18
CA VAL A 51 0.07 3.57 7.67
C VAL A 51 0.35 3.06 6.25
N GLY A 52 0.92 3.89 5.38
CA GLY A 52 1.28 3.51 4.02
C GLY A 52 2.26 2.35 3.98
N VAL A 53 3.31 2.39 4.81
CA VAL A 53 4.29 1.30 4.94
C VAL A 53 3.63 0.02 5.49
N MET A 54 2.75 0.12 6.48
CA MET A 54 2.04 -1.05 7.01
C MET A 54 1.15 -1.72 5.96
N LEU A 55 0.43 -0.94 5.16
CA LEU A 55 -0.40 -1.47 4.07
C LEU A 55 0.46 -2.12 2.98
N ASP A 56 1.61 -1.55 2.66
CA ASP A 56 2.54 -2.13 1.68
C ASP A 56 3.09 -3.49 2.14
N LEU A 57 3.50 -3.58 3.41
CA LEU A 57 3.91 -4.85 4.03
C LEU A 57 2.76 -5.88 4.02
N GLY A 58 1.54 -5.46 4.32
CA GLY A 58 0.35 -6.31 4.23
C GLY A 58 0.11 -6.85 2.81
N ALA A 59 0.30 -6.00 1.80
CA ALA A 59 0.20 -6.40 0.39
C ALA A 59 1.25 -7.46 0.06
N VAL A 60 2.50 -7.27 0.47
CA VAL A 60 3.59 -8.24 0.27
C VAL A 60 3.26 -9.59 0.92
N VAL A 61 2.76 -9.60 2.16
CA VAL A 61 2.35 -10.84 2.84
C VAL A 61 1.20 -11.54 2.11
N THR A 62 0.19 -10.77 1.68
CA THR A 62 -0.94 -11.27 0.90
C THR A 62 -0.48 -11.92 -0.41
N LEU A 63 0.47 -11.28 -1.10
CA LEU A 63 1.05 -11.80 -2.32
C LEU A 63 1.83 -13.10 -2.08
N ILE A 64 2.66 -13.15 -1.04
CA ILE A 64 3.42 -14.35 -0.67
C ILE A 64 2.47 -15.51 -0.35
N ALA A 65 1.39 -15.27 0.41
CA ALA A 65 0.39 -16.27 0.74
C ALA A 65 -0.28 -16.83 -0.52
N TRP A 66 -0.71 -15.95 -1.43
CA TRP A 66 -1.33 -16.33 -2.70
C TRP A 66 -0.37 -17.15 -3.59
N VAL A 67 0.90 -16.75 -3.69
CA VAL A 67 1.92 -17.52 -4.42
C VAL A 67 2.13 -18.91 -3.81
N ARG A 68 2.10 -19.02 -2.47
CA ARG A 68 2.27 -20.30 -1.75
C ARG A 68 1.09 -21.25 -1.97
N GLU A 69 -0.14 -20.78 -1.85
CA GLU A 69 -1.34 -21.57 -2.16
C GLU A 69 -1.31 -22.04 -3.61
N GLY A 70 -0.90 -21.13 -4.49
CA GLY A 70 -0.72 -21.42 -5.89
C GLY A 70 0.32 -22.51 -6.23
N LYS A 71 1.27 -22.80 -5.33
CA LYS A 71 2.25 -23.88 -5.47
C LYS A 71 1.78 -25.21 -4.86
N ARG A 72 0.86 -25.19 -3.89
CA ARG A 72 0.33 -26.39 -3.22
C ARG A 72 -0.76 -27.12 -4.01
N GLY A 73 -1.43 -26.44 -4.94
CA GLY A 73 -2.44 -27.02 -5.84
C GLY A 73 -1.89 -27.53 -7.19
N LYS A 74 -0.58 -27.76 -7.30
CA LYS A 74 0.10 -28.39 -8.45
C LYS A 74 0.77 -29.66 -7.99
#